data_AF-A0A2D5J7A1-F1
#
_entry.id   AF-A0A2D5J7A1-F1
#
_cell.length_a   1.000
_cell.length_b   1.000
_cell.length_c   1.000
_cell.angle_alpha   90.00
_cell.angle_beta   90.00
_cell.angle_gamma   90.00
#
_symmetry.space_group_name_H-M   'P 1'
#
loop_
_entity.id
_entity.type
_entity.pdbx_description
1 polymer ?
#
loop_
_entity_poly.entity_id
_entity_poly.type
_entity_poly.pdbx_seq_one_letter_code
_entity_poly.pdbx_strand_id
1 'polypeptide(L)'
;MVKVPGVKGRGMSAFELIENMALMIRHISPRAVLLEVGDVAEGPGGKYQPAVWEIGGTQVQAVVVYVDSSRPIAVGAVWSDVQMASEAARRFAARAAECELFDDLI
;
A
#
# COMPACT_ATOMS: atom_id res chain seq x y z
N MET A 1 11.11 21.46 -16.23
CA MET A 1 9.77 20.93 -16.55
C MET A 1 9.93 19.82 -17.58
N VAL A 2 10.14 18.58 -17.14
CA VAL A 2 10.36 17.45 -18.06
C VAL A 2 9.06 16.68 -18.20
N LYS A 3 8.45 16.72 -19.40
CA LYS A 3 7.32 15.88 -19.78
C LYS A 3 7.85 14.55 -20.30
N VAL A 4 7.54 13.45 -19.62
CA VAL A 4 7.74 12.10 -20.15
C VAL A 4 6.52 11.75 -21.03
N PRO A 5 6.67 11.58 -22.35
CA PRO A 5 5.56 11.26 -23.25
C PRO A 5 5.23 9.76 -23.16
N GLY A 6 3.97 9.42 -22.92
CA GLY A 6 3.46 8.06 -23.19
C GLY A 6 2.65 7.39 -22.08
N VAL A 7 2.74 7.85 -20.83
CA VAL A 7 1.93 7.28 -19.76
C VAL A 7 0.70 8.16 -19.53
N LYS A 8 -0.33 7.99 -20.38
CA LYS A 8 -1.69 8.25 -19.92
C LYS A 8 -1.96 7.18 -18.87
N GLY A 9 -1.76 7.50 -17.60
CA GLY A 9 -2.20 6.63 -16.52
C GLY A 9 -3.70 6.41 -16.69
N ARG A 10 -4.10 5.28 -17.27
CA ARG A 10 -5.41 4.73 -16.96
C ARG A 10 -5.36 4.54 -15.45
N GLY A 11 -6.22 5.23 -14.72
CA GLY A 11 -6.37 5.01 -13.28
C GLY A 11 -6.52 3.51 -13.08
N MET A 12 -5.56 2.92 -12.39
CA MET A 12 -5.56 1.50 -12.09
C MET A 12 -6.72 1.27 -11.11
N SER A 13 -7.55 0.28 -11.38
CA SER A 13 -8.61 -0.08 -10.44
C SER A 13 -8.00 -0.57 -9.13
N ALA A 14 -8.71 -0.42 -8.01
CA ALA A 14 -8.28 -0.97 -6.73
C ALA A 14 -8.00 -2.48 -6.81
N PHE A 15 -8.70 -3.18 -7.72
CA PHE A 15 -8.49 -4.60 -7.98
C PHE A 15 -7.13 -4.88 -8.66
N GLU A 16 -6.77 -4.17 -9.72
CA GLU A 16 -5.48 -4.30 -10.41
C GLU A 16 -4.30 -3.89 -9.49
N LEU A 17 -4.53 -2.93 -8.59
CA LEU A 17 -3.59 -2.55 -7.54
C LEU A 17 -3.31 -3.75 -6.61
N ILE A 18 -4.37 -4.37 -6.10
CA ILE A 18 -4.31 -5.53 -5.22
C ILE A 18 -3.61 -6.73 -5.90
N GLU A 19 -3.90 -7.01 -7.17
CA GLU A 19 -3.26 -8.12 -7.90
C GLU A 19 -1.76 -7.91 -8.09
N ASN A 20 -1.33 -6.70 -8.48
CA ASN A 20 0.09 -6.38 -8.62
C ASN A 20 0.85 -6.47 -7.28
N MET A 21 0.20 -6.13 -6.18
CA MET A 21 0.78 -6.27 -4.85
C MET A 21 0.86 -7.72 -4.38
N ALA A 22 -0.16 -8.52 -4.68
CA ALA A 22 -0.16 -9.95 -4.40
C ALA A 22 1.08 -10.60 -5.03
N LEU A 23 1.44 -10.19 -6.24
CA LEU A 23 2.63 -10.69 -6.94
C LEU A 23 3.93 -10.33 -6.23
N MET A 24 4.07 -9.10 -5.72
CA MET A 24 5.29 -8.67 -4.99
C MET A 24 5.42 -9.33 -3.62
N ILE A 25 4.34 -9.37 -2.84
CA ILE A 25 4.36 -10.02 -1.52
C ILE A 25 4.56 -11.53 -1.66
N ARG A 26 3.99 -12.18 -2.69
CA ARG A 26 4.24 -13.61 -2.96
C ARG A 26 5.69 -13.91 -3.35
N HIS A 27 6.43 -12.93 -3.88
CA HIS A 27 7.86 -13.11 -4.13
C HIS A 27 8.68 -13.24 -2.84
N ILE A 28 8.24 -12.60 -1.76
CA ILE A 28 8.89 -12.61 -0.45
C ILE A 28 8.30 -13.71 0.44
N SER A 29 6.99 -13.92 0.36
CA SER A 29 6.24 -14.93 1.09
C SER A 29 5.20 -15.58 0.15
N PRO A 30 5.54 -16.68 -0.55
CA PRO A 30 4.69 -17.31 -1.57
C PRO A 30 3.29 -17.72 -1.09
N ARG A 31 3.14 -17.85 0.23
CA ARG A 31 1.89 -18.23 0.90
C ARG A 31 1.10 -17.03 1.44
N ALA A 32 1.48 -15.81 1.09
CA ALA A 32 0.78 -14.65 1.62
C ALA A 32 -0.64 -14.54 1.08
N VAL A 33 -1.57 -14.22 1.97
CA VAL A 33 -3.01 -14.10 1.67
C VAL A 33 -3.47 -12.71 2.05
N LEU A 34 -4.15 -12.02 1.14
CA LEU A 34 -4.80 -10.76 1.47
C LEU A 34 -5.98 -11.02 2.40
N LEU A 35 -5.98 -10.37 3.56
CA LEU A 35 -7.04 -10.51 4.56
C LEU A 35 -8.03 -9.35 4.51
N GLU A 36 -7.53 -8.12 4.33
CA GLU A 36 -8.35 -6.92 4.41
C GLU A 36 -7.80 -5.82 3.50
N VAL A 37 -8.71 -5.01 2.95
CA VAL A 37 -8.41 -3.75 2.26
C VAL A 37 -9.29 -2.69 2.90
N GLY A 38 -8.68 -1.61 3.40
CA GLY A 38 -9.42 -0.50 4.01
C GLY A 38 -9.91 0.52 2.98
N ASP A 39 -10.32 1.70 3.43
CA ASP A 39 -10.64 2.82 2.54
C ASP A 39 -9.38 3.63 2.19
N VAL A 40 -9.37 4.23 0.99
CA VAL A 40 -8.27 5.10 0.55
C VAL A 40 -8.18 6.34 1.44
N ALA A 41 -6.99 6.61 1.97
CA ALA A 41 -6.64 7.89 2.57
C ALA A 41 -6.09 8.83 1.50
N GLU A 42 -6.61 10.05 1.42
CA GLU A 42 -6.23 11.06 0.42
C GLU A 42 -5.80 12.35 1.11
N GLY A 43 -4.67 12.92 0.67
CA GLY A 43 -4.12 14.16 1.21
C GLY A 43 -3.03 14.74 0.30
N PRO A 44 -2.31 15.78 0.76
CA PRO A 44 -1.24 16.44 0.00
C PRO A 44 -0.11 15.51 -0.46
N GLY A 45 0.16 14.45 0.31
CA GLY A 45 1.12 13.39 -0.05
C GLY A 45 0.63 12.39 -1.08
N GLY A 46 -0.62 12.55 -1.55
CA GLY A 46 -1.29 11.70 -2.52
C GLY A 46 -2.26 10.69 -1.89
N LYS A 47 -2.53 9.61 -2.62
CA LYS A 47 -3.57 8.61 -2.28
C LYS A 47 -2.93 7.31 -1.81
N TYR A 48 -3.33 6.85 -0.63
CA TYR A 48 -2.78 5.66 0.01
C TYR A 48 -3.87 4.68 0.40
N GLN A 49 -3.73 3.44 -0.05
CA GLN A 49 -4.65 2.34 0.22
C GLN A 49 -4.07 1.44 1.33
N PRO A 50 -4.66 1.40 2.54
CA PRO A 50 -4.27 0.44 3.57
C PRO A 50 -4.78 -0.97 3.25
N ALA A 51 -3.99 -1.98 3.59
CA ALA A 51 -4.32 -3.39 3.46
C ALA A 51 -3.64 -4.23 4.55
N VAL A 52 -4.18 -5.43 4.81
CA VAL A 52 -3.60 -6.41 5.74
C VAL A 52 -3.38 -7.73 5.01
N TRP A 53 -2.19 -8.29 5.18
CA TRP A 53 -1.79 -9.56 4.58
C TRP A 53 -1.39 -10.56 5.65
N GLU A 54 -1.84 -11.80 5.52
CA GLU A 54 -1.25 -12.94 6.22
C GLU A 54 0.10 -13.28 5.58
N ILE A 55 1.11 -13.52 6.40
CA ILE A 55 2.44 -13.97 6.00
C ILE A 55 2.84 -15.17 6.88
N GLY A 56 3.44 -16.20 6.27
CA GLY A 56 3.90 -17.38 7.01
C GLY A 56 2.81 -18.22 7.70
N GLY A 57 1.51 -17.97 7.44
CA GLY A 57 0.39 -18.76 7.95
C GLY A 57 -0.07 -18.46 9.38
N THR A 58 0.60 -17.55 10.09
CA THR A 58 0.27 -17.19 11.49
C THR A 58 0.48 -15.72 11.82
N GLN A 59 1.23 -15.00 10.99
CA GLN A 59 1.53 -13.59 11.18
C GLN A 59 0.75 -12.76 10.17
N VAL A 60 0.45 -11.52 10.54
CA VAL A 60 -0.20 -10.57 9.66
C VAL A 60 0.61 -9.29 9.58
N GLN A 61 0.57 -8.62 8.44
CA GLN A 61 1.35 -7.43 8.16
C GLN A 61 0.46 -6.33 7.60
N ALA A 62 0.55 -5.16 8.22
CA ALA A 62 0.02 -3.91 7.71
C ALA A 62 0.82 -3.47 6.48
N VAL A 63 0.11 -3.18 5.39
CA VAL A 63 0.68 -2.71 4.13
C VAL A 63 -0.05 -1.44 3.74
N VAL A 64 0.70 -0.46 3.25
CA VAL A 64 0.16 0.77 2.66
C VAL A 64 0.60 0.83 1.21
N VAL A 65 -0.28 1.28 0.33
CA VAL A 65 -0.04 1.26 -1.11
C VAL A 65 -0.26 2.63 -1.67
N TYR A 66 0.76 3.16 -2.34
CA TYR A 66 0.58 4.40 -3.07
C TYR A 66 -0.22 4.12 -4.34
N VAL A 67 -1.43 4.67 -4.43
CA VAL A 67 -2.42 4.35 -5.48
C VAL A 67 -1.91 4.75 -6.87
N ASP A 68 -1.17 5.86 -6.98
CA ASP A 68 -0.72 6.38 -8.28
C ASP A 68 0.48 5.61 -8.86
N SER A 69 1.26 4.90 -8.02
CA SER A 69 2.42 4.12 -8.48
C SER A 69 2.28 2.61 -8.27
N SER A 70 1.23 2.16 -7.60
CA SER A 70 0.97 0.76 -7.25
C SER A 70 2.10 0.06 -6.51
N ARG A 71 2.94 0.81 -5.80
CA ARG A 71 4.07 0.26 -5.04
C ARG A 71 3.61 0.00 -3.61
N PRO A 72 3.53 -1.27 -3.17
CA PRO A 72 3.26 -1.59 -1.79
C PRO A 72 4.46 -1.21 -0.93
N ILE A 73 4.16 -0.63 0.22
CA ILE A 73 5.09 -0.30 1.28
C ILE A 73 4.62 -1.11 2.49
N ALA A 74 5.33 -2.20 2.75
CA ALA A 74 5.09 -2.99 3.96
C ALA A 74 5.52 -2.16 5.17
N VAL A 75 4.65 -2.04 6.17
CA VAL A 75 4.95 -1.19 7.32
C VAL A 75 5.51 -2.03 8.47
N GLY A 76 6.83 -2.22 8.42
CA GLY A 76 7.72 -2.51 9.56
C GLY A 76 7.43 -3.76 10.39
N ALA A 77 6.39 -3.73 11.23
CA ALA A 77 6.12 -4.79 12.18
C ALA A 77 5.30 -5.94 11.56
N VAL A 78 5.35 -7.09 12.21
CA VAL A 78 4.44 -8.20 11.99
C VAL A 78 3.61 -8.36 13.25
N TRP A 79 2.31 -8.60 13.09
CA TRP A 79 1.34 -8.72 14.16
C TRP A 79 0.79 -10.13 14.22
N SER A 80 0.18 -10.49 15.35
CA SER A 80 -0.59 -11.72 15.52
C SER A 80 -2.11 -11.49 15.39
N ASP A 81 -2.53 -10.23 15.29
CA ASP A 81 -3.93 -9.82 15.31
C ASP A 81 -4.27 -8.93 14.10
N VAL A 82 -5.33 -9.31 13.37
CA VAL A 82 -5.76 -8.62 12.14
C VAL A 82 -6.27 -7.22 12.44
N GLN A 83 -6.99 -7.01 13.55
CA GLN A 83 -7.55 -5.70 13.89
C GLN A 83 -6.45 -4.69 14.21
N MET A 84 -5.43 -5.12 14.94
CA MET A 84 -4.24 -4.29 15.22
C MET A 84 -3.48 -3.93 13.95
N ALA A 85 -3.26 -4.90 13.05
CA ALA A 85 -2.60 -4.65 11.77
C ALA A 85 -3.44 -3.72 10.87
N SER A 86 -4.76 -3.89 10.87
CA SER A 86 -5.69 -3.05 10.11
C SER A 86 -5.68 -1.61 10.61
N GLU A 87 -5.73 -1.41 11.93
CA GLU A 87 -5.64 -0.07 12.53
C GLU A 87 -4.29 0.59 12.26
N ALA A 88 -3.20 -0.18 12.33
CA ALA A 88 -1.88 0.31 11.97
C ALA A 88 -1.84 0.74 10.50
N ALA A 89 -2.31 -0.10 9.57
CA ALA A 89 -2.35 0.21 8.14
C ALA A 89 -3.11 1.51 7.86
N ARG A 90 -4.29 1.71 8.47
CA ARG A 90 -5.07 2.94 8.33
C ARG A 90 -4.31 4.17 8.84
N ARG A 91 -3.70 4.09 10.02
CA ARG A 91 -2.91 5.22 10.57
C ARG A 91 -1.72 5.57 9.71
N PHE A 92 -1.04 4.56 9.17
CA PHE A 92 0.10 4.79 8.27
C PHE A 92 -0.34 5.39 6.94
N ALA A 93 -1.45 4.92 6.37
CA ALA A 93 -2.01 5.50 5.14
C ALA A 93 -2.42 6.96 5.35
N ALA A 94 -3.12 7.28 6.45
CA ALA A 94 -3.48 8.66 6.80
C ALA A 94 -2.24 9.55 6.97
N ARG A 95 -1.25 9.08 7.73
CA ARG A 95 -0.01 9.83 7.94
C ARG A 95 0.78 10.03 6.65
N ALA A 96 0.86 9.03 5.78
CA ALA A 96 1.50 9.15 4.48
C ALA A 96 0.77 10.16 3.57
N ALA A 97 -0.57 10.15 3.61
CA ALA A 97 -1.40 11.11 2.88
C ALA A 97 -1.21 12.55 3.37
N GLU A 98 -0.97 12.76 4.67
CA GLU A 98 -0.71 14.08 5.26
C GLU A 98 0.69 14.63 4.99
N CYS A 99 1.68 13.76 4.76
CA CYS A 99 3.05 14.19 4.47
C CYS A 99 3.14 14.79 3.05
N GLU A 100 3.33 16.11 2.95
CA GLU A 100 3.68 16.74 1.66
C GLU A 100 4.90 16.03 1.05
N LEU A 101 4.75 15.55 -0.18
CA LEU A 101 5.87 15.08 -0.97
C LEU A 101 6.72 16.31 -1.31
N PHE A 102 7.84 16.49 -0.62
CA PHE A 102 8.80 17.53 -0.99
C PHE A 102 9.39 17.19 -2.36
N ASP A 103 8.95 17.89 -3.40
CA ASP A 103 9.45 17.77 -4.77
C ASP A 103 10.92 18.25 -4.93
N ASP A 104 11.54 18.82 -3.88
CA ASP A 104 12.85 19.49 -3.93
C ASP A 104 14.07 18.61 -3.56
N LEU A 105 13.91 17.29 -3.45
CA LEU A 105 15.00 16.35 -3.13
C LEU A 105 15.32 15.38 -4.30
N ILE A 106 15.57 15.92 -5.50
CA ILE A 106 16.26 15.20 -6.59
C ILE A 106 17.24 16.12 -7.30
#